data_AF-A0A2P5A430-F1
#
_entry.id   AF-A0A2P5A430-F1
#
_cell.length_a   1.000
_cell.length_b   1.000
_cell.length_c   1.000
_cell.angle_alpha   90.00
_cell.angle_beta   90.00
_cell.angle_gamma   90.00
#
_symmetry.space_group_name_H-M   'P 1'
#
loop_
_entity.id
_entity.type
_entity.pdbx_description
1 polymer ?
#
loop_
_entity_poly.entity_id
_entity_poly.type
_entity_poly.pdbx_seq_one_letter_code
_entity_poly.pdbx_strand_id
1 'polypeptide(L)'
;MTEDLLYSTTKKTMEEHGEEYFQDLISRSFFQPSGREFVMHDLLHDLAIFVFGEFFLELDDTNFRDCMQKIRYLSYRGNACDPKKFEALSKAKGLRTFLSHRPWSLHMDHLLEPLLCTGSCLRVLALCDYTITELPKSIGDLKYLRYLELDYCTELKTIPETVCNL
;
A
#
# COMPACT_ATOMS: atom_id res chain seq x y z
N MET A 1 -55.83 0.58 -11.71
CA MET A 1 -55.08 0.92 -10.49
C MET A 1 -54.06 -0.20 -10.32
N THR A 2 -52.94 -0.21 -11.04
CA THR A 2 -51.66 0.42 -10.68
C THR A 2 -51.20 0.09 -9.26
N GLU A 3 -50.87 -1.19 -9.03
CA GLU A 3 -50.09 -1.65 -7.88
C GLU A 3 -48.80 -2.34 -8.36
N ASP A 4 -48.09 -1.69 -9.29
CA ASP A 4 -46.80 -2.17 -9.82
C ASP A 4 -45.67 -1.15 -9.58
N LEU A 5 -45.62 -0.56 -8.38
CA LEU A 5 -44.68 0.52 -8.08
C LEU A 5 -44.22 0.52 -6.62
N LEU A 6 -43.61 -0.59 -6.17
CA LEU A 6 -42.70 -0.58 -5.03
C LEU A 6 -41.46 -1.45 -5.31
N TYR A 7 -40.50 -0.80 -5.96
CA TYR A 7 -39.05 -0.85 -5.70
C TYR A 7 -38.39 -2.23 -5.47
N SER A 8 -37.78 -2.71 -6.56
CA SER A 8 -36.53 -3.48 -6.63
C SER A 8 -35.73 -3.52 -5.32
N THR A 9 -35.56 -4.72 -4.77
CA THR A 9 -34.56 -5.00 -3.73
C THR A 9 -33.69 -6.19 -4.13
N THR A 10 -33.02 -6.09 -5.28
CA THR A 10 -31.78 -6.84 -5.47
C THR A 10 -30.71 -6.18 -4.60
N LYS A 11 -30.40 -6.85 -3.50
CA LYS A 11 -29.38 -6.40 -2.54
C LYS A 11 -28.01 -6.52 -3.21
N LYS A 12 -27.50 -5.42 -3.75
CA LYS A 12 -26.22 -5.38 -4.46
C LYS A 12 -25.06 -5.84 -3.58
N THR A 13 -24.08 -6.53 -4.16
CA THR A 13 -22.84 -6.92 -3.47
C THR A 13 -21.90 -5.72 -3.30
N MET A 14 -20.85 -5.86 -2.47
CA MET A 14 -19.87 -4.79 -2.27
C MET A 14 -19.07 -4.51 -3.54
N GLU A 15 -18.84 -5.55 -4.35
CA GLU A 15 -18.19 -5.47 -5.65
C GLU A 15 -19.05 -4.70 -6.65
N GLU A 16 -20.37 -4.94 -6.69
CA GLU A 16 -21.28 -4.19 -7.56
C GLU A 16 -21.33 -2.70 -7.18
N HIS A 17 -21.34 -2.38 -5.88
CA HIS A 17 -21.22 -0.99 -5.43
C HIS A 17 -19.86 -0.40 -5.80
N GLY A 18 -18.77 -1.16 -5.63
CA GLY A 18 -17.42 -0.74 -6.01
C GLY A 18 -17.31 -0.42 -7.49
N GLU A 19 -17.90 -1.27 -8.34
CA GLU A 19 -17.95 -1.07 -9.79
C GLU A 19 -18.71 0.21 -10.14
N GLU A 20 -19.85 0.49 -9.50
CA GLU A 20 -20.61 1.73 -9.74
C GLU A 20 -19.80 2.98 -9.38
N TYR A 21 -19.11 2.97 -8.24
CA TYR A 21 -18.21 4.08 -7.88
C TYR A 21 -17.04 4.22 -8.85
N PHE A 22 -16.47 3.09 -9.28
CA PHE A 22 -15.37 3.09 -10.23
C PHE A 22 -15.78 3.63 -11.60
N GLN A 23 -16.96 3.24 -12.10
CA GLN A 23 -17.53 3.77 -13.33
C GLN A 23 -17.85 5.27 -13.23
N ASP A 24 -18.31 5.77 -12.09
CA ASP A 24 -18.48 7.21 -11.87
C ASP A 24 -17.13 7.95 -11.97
N LEU A 25 -16.06 7.41 -11.38
CA LEU A 25 -14.71 7.98 -11.49
C LEU A 25 -14.20 8.01 -12.94
N ILE A 26 -14.43 6.95 -13.71
CA ILE A 26 -14.11 6.92 -15.16
C ILE A 26 -14.93 7.97 -15.92
N SER A 27 -16.24 8.06 -15.65
CA SER A 27 -17.13 9.01 -16.33
C SER A 27 -16.73 10.48 -16.11
N ARG A 28 -16.08 10.75 -14.98
CA ARG A 28 -15.53 12.08 -14.62
C ARG A 28 -14.10 12.30 -15.12
N SER A 29 -13.58 11.39 -15.95
CA SER A 29 -12.20 11.39 -16.44
C SER A 29 -11.16 11.36 -15.31
N PHE A 30 -11.53 10.83 -14.15
CA PHE A 30 -10.59 10.66 -13.04
C PHE A 30 -9.55 9.59 -13.38
N PHE A 31 -10.04 8.48 -13.93
CA PHE A 31 -9.24 7.41 -14.49
C PHE A 31 -9.49 7.30 -16.00
N GLN A 32 -8.43 6.97 -16.74
CA GLN A 32 -8.49 6.69 -18.16
C GLN A 32 -7.97 5.27 -18.43
N PRO A 33 -8.64 4.49 -19.29
CA PRO A 33 -8.18 3.16 -19.65
C PRO A 33 -6.86 3.22 -20.43
N SER A 34 -5.89 2.41 -20.00
CA SER A 34 -4.56 2.25 -20.60
C SER A 34 -4.27 0.76 -20.77
N GLY A 35 -4.70 0.18 -21.89
CA GLY A 35 -4.58 -1.25 -22.15
C GLY A 35 -5.43 -2.08 -21.19
N ARG A 36 -4.78 -2.86 -20.31
CA ARG A 36 -5.45 -3.66 -19.25
C ARG A 36 -5.51 -2.92 -17.91
N GLU A 37 -4.93 -1.74 -17.84
CA GLU A 37 -4.81 -0.94 -16.62
C GLU A 37 -5.63 0.35 -16.76
N PHE A 38 -5.80 1.04 -15.64
CA PHE A 38 -6.36 2.38 -15.61
C PHE A 38 -5.31 3.31 -15.00
N VAL A 39 -5.10 4.46 -15.64
CA VAL A 39 -4.15 5.46 -15.16
C VAL A 39 -4.91 6.71 -14.73
N MET A 40 -4.36 7.42 -13.75
CA MET A 40 -4.86 8.74 -13.38
C MET A 40 -4.48 9.74 -14.47
N HIS A 41 -5.35 10.70 -14.77
CA HIS A 41 -5.04 11.78 -15.70
C HIS A 41 -3.90 12.67 -15.15
N ASP A 42 -2.98 13.12 -16.00
CA ASP A 42 -1.78 13.89 -15.59
C ASP A 42 -2.13 15.11 -14.73
N LEU A 43 -3.15 15.89 -15.09
CA LEU A 43 -3.62 17.02 -14.27
C LEU A 43 -4.06 16.64 -12.84
N LEU A 44 -4.69 15.47 -12.67
CA LEU A 44 -5.09 14.99 -11.34
C LEU A 44 -3.89 14.43 -10.58
N HIS A 45 -2.94 13.83 -11.30
CA HIS A 45 -1.67 13.40 -10.76
C HIS A 45 -0.85 14.60 -10.26
N ASP A 46 -0.74 15.66 -11.05
CA ASP A 46 -0.07 16.92 -10.68
C ASP A 46 -0.74 17.57 -9.48
N LEU A 47 -2.08 17.59 -9.44
CA LEU A 47 -2.83 18.08 -8.29
C LEU A 47 -2.55 17.23 -7.04
N ALA A 48 -2.53 15.90 -7.17
CA ALA A 48 -2.21 15.00 -6.08
C ALA A 48 -0.78 15.25 -5.55
N ILE A 49 0.20 15.41 -6.43
CA ILE A 49 1.58 15.78 -6.05
C ILE A 49 1.61 17.14 -5.37
N PHE A 50 0.89 18.13 -5.89
CA PHE A 50 0.85 19.46 -5.29
C PHE A 50 0.29 19.45 -3.87
N VAL A 51 -0.77 18.68 -3.62
CA VAL A 51 -1.43 18.61 -2.31
C VAL A 51 -0.69 17.69 -1.33
N PHE A 52 -0.16 16.55 -1.81
CA PHE A 52 0.41 15.51 -0.95
C PHE A 52 1.93 15.42 -1.00
N GLY A 53 2.62 16.22 -1.82
CA GLY A 53 4.04 16.07 -2.11
C GLY A 53 4.96 16.15 -0.88
N GLU A 54 4.57 16.86 0.19
CA GLU A 54 5.35 16.86 1.43
C GLU A 54 5.15 15.62 2.33
N PHE A 55 4.11 14.83 2.05
CA PHE A 55 3.74 13.61 2.77
C PHE A 55 4.00 12.34 1.96
N PHE A 56 4.20 12.46 0.65
CA PHE A 56 4.48 11.35 -0.26
C PHE A 56 5.97 11.34 -0.63
N LEU A 57 6.57 10.15 -0.65
CA LEU A 57 7.94 9.97 -1.11
C LEU A 57 8.02 8.69 -1.96
N GLU A 58 8.47 8.84 -3.20
CA GLU A 58 8.94 7.73 -4.01
C GLU A 58 10.45 7.56 -3.76
N LEU A 59 10.82 6.46 -3.12
CA LEU A 59 12.21 6.11 -2.86
C LEU A 59 12.78 5.34 -4.06
N ASP A 60 13.85 5.88 -4.61
CA ASP A 60 14.75 5.21 -5.56
C ASP A 60 16.17 5.10 -4.95
N ASP A 61 17.15 4.68 -5.75
CA ASP A 61 18.54 4.55 -5.30
C ASP A 61 19.29 5.87 -5.10
N THR A 62 18.65 7.00 -5.39
CA THR A 62 19.29 8.32 -5.43
C THR A 62 18.71 9.33 -4.43
N ASN A 63 17.48 9.13 -3.94
CA ASN A 63 16.69 10.17 -3.27
C ASN A 63 16.46 10.00 -1.76
N PHE A 64 17.43 9.43 -1.02
CA PHE A 64 17.30 9.34 0.43
C PHE A 64 17.58 10.70 1.12
N ARG A 65 16.54 11.45 1.50
CA ARG A 65 16.63 12.73 2.23
C ARG A 65 16.31 12.61 3.71
N ASP A 66 16.80 13.56 4.50
CA ASP A 66 16.60 13.70 5.95
C ASP A 66 15.15 13.96 6.42
N CYS A 67 14.15 14.02 5.51
CA CYS A 67 12.78 14.46 5.83
C CYS A 67 11.79 13.33 6.20
N MET A 68 12.25 12.26 6.85
CA MET A 68 11.43 11.07 7.15
C MET A 68 10.28 11.32 8.15
N GLN A 69 10.29 12.43 8.89
CA GLN A 69 9.29 12.69 9.93
C GLN A 69 7.92 13.12 9.39
N LYS A 70 7.88 13.76 8.21
CA LYS A 70 6.63 14.21 7.58
C LYS A 70 5.99 13.16 6.68
N ILE A 71 6.79 12.22 6.17
CA ILE A 71 6.32 11.22 5.21
C ILE A 71 5.26 10.31 5.84
N ARG A 72 4.15 10.15 5.11
CA ARG A 72 3.02 9.30 5.46
C ARG A 72 2.79 8.21 4.41
N TYR A 73 3.17 8.47 3.16
CA TYR A 73 2.96 7.57 2.04
C TYR A 73 4.29 7.35 1.34
N LEU A 74 4.69 6.10 1.24
CA LEU A 74 5.97 5.73 0.66
C LEU A 74 5.78 4.62 -0.36
N SER A 75 6.33 4.85 -1.55
CA SER A 75 6.52 3.83 -2.56
C SER A 75 8.02 3.56 -2.71
N TYR A 76 8.44 2.31 -2.62
CA TYR A 76 9.82 1.91 -2.81
C TYR A 76 9.99 1.25 -4.18
N ARG A 77 10.84 1.85 -5.02
CA ARG A 77 11.19 1.38 -6.36
C ARG A 77 12.72 1.25 -6.52
N GLY A 78 13.43 0.88 -5.45
CA GLY A 78 14.88 0.69 -5.48
C GLY A 78 15.28 -0.71 -5.94
N ASN A 79 16.42 -0.82 -6.63
CA ASN A 79 16.94 -2.08 -7.18
C ASN A 79 17.79 -2.89 -6.19
N ALA A 80 18.23 -2.28 -5.09
CA ALA A 80 18.98 -2.93 -4.03
C ALA A 80 18.42 -2.48 -2.68
N CYS A 81 18.01 -3.43 -1.83
CA CYS A 81 17.58 -3.09 -0.49
C CYS A 81 18.81 -2.69 0.34
N ASP A 82 19.06 -1.39 0.45
CA ASP A 82 20.07 -0.85 1.36
C ASP A 82 19.52 -0.87 2.79
N PRO A 83 20.09 -1.66 3.71
CA PRO A 83 19.65 -1.70 5.10
C PRO A 83 19.58 -0.32 5.75
N LYS A 84 20.46 0.62 5.36
CA LYS A 84 20.46 1.98 5.89
C LYS A 84 19.17 2.75 5.57
N LYS A 85 18.56 2.48 4.40
CA LYS A 85 17.29 3.10 4.02
C LYS A 85 16.14 2.59 4.90
N PHE A 86 16.13 1.29 5.18
CA PHE A 86 15.13 0.64 6.03
C PHE A 86 15.30 1.03 7.51
N GLU A 87 16.54 1.14 7.98
CA GLU A 87 16.84 1.71 9.30
C GLU A 87 16.35 3.15 9.42
N ALA A 88 16.51 3.98 8.39
CA ALA A 88 16.00 5.33 8.44
C ALA A 88 14.46 5.39 8.29
N LEU A 89 13.83 4.42 7.62
CA LEU A 89 12.36 4.25 7.62
C LEU A 89 11.81 3.93 9.00
N SER A 90 12.55 3.22 9.86
CA SER A 90 12.15 3.01 11.27
C SER A 90 11.92 4.33 12.03
N LYS A 91 12.58 5.41 11.60
CA LYS A 91 12.43 6.74 12.20
C LYS A 91 11.17 7.47 11.70
N ALA A 92 10.55 7.00 10.62
CA ALA A 92 9.32 7.56 10.04
C ALA A 92 8.07 7.11 10.82
N LYS A 93 7.95 7.52 12.08
CA LYS A 93 6.82 7.10 12.95
C LYS A 93 5.44 7.51 12.41
N GLY A 94 5.40 8.53 11.54
CA GLY A 94 4.20 9.00 10.86
C GLY A 94 3.78 8.20 9.62
N LEU A 95 4.59 7.21 9.20
CA LEU A 95 4.32 6.41 8.00
C LEU A 95 3.02 5.63 8.15
N ARG A 96 2.17 5.70 7.13
CA ARG A 96 0.83 5.07 7.07
C ARG A 96 0.73 4.04 5.95
N THR A 97 1.49 4.24 4.87
CA THR A 97 1.46 3.36 3.72
C THR A 97 2.90 3.10 3.27
N PHE A 98 3.27 1.83 3.21
CA PHE A 98 4.50 1.35 2.60
C PHE A 98 4.13 0.41 1.46
N LEU A 99 4.45 0.79 0.23
CA LEU A 99 4.25 -0.02 -0.97
C LEU A 99 5.60 -0.33 -1.59
N SER A 100 5.79 -1.58 -1.98
CA SER A 100 7.04 -2.04 -2.58
C SER A 100 6.72 -3.12 -3.61
N HIS A 101 7.08 -2.89 -4.86
CA HIS A 101 6.75 -3.76 -5.99
C HIS A 101 7.95 -3.85 -6.95
N ARG A 102 8.40 -5.07 -7.28
CA ARG A 102 9.52 -5.48 -8.19
C ARG A 102 10.91 -5.70 -7.53
N PRO A 103 11.84 -6.47 -8.17
CA PRO A 103 11.73 -7.88 -8.52
C PRO A 103 12.90 -8.75 -7.96
N TRP A 104 12.61 -10.04 -7.85
CA TRP A 104 13.45 -11.25 -7.77
C TRP A 104 14.88 -11.21 -7.21
N SER A 105 15.09 -12.06 -6.19
CA SER A 105 16.33 -12.49 -5.52
C SER A 105 16.82 -11.70 -4.30
N LEU A 106 16.11 -10.64 -3.89
CA LEU A 106 16.46 -9.90 -2.67
C LEU A 106 15.71 -10.46 -1.45
N HIS A 107 16.48 -10.99 -0.50
CA HIS A 107 15.97 -11.41 0.80
C HIS A 107 15.56 -10.20 1.63
N MET A 108 14.32 -10.18 2.11
CA MET A 108 13.76 -9.07 2.90
C MET A 108 13.67 -9.35 4.39
N ASP A 109 13.94 -10.58 4.85
CA ASP A 109 13.69 -11.01 6.24
C ASP A 109 14.27 -10.05 7.28
N HIS A 110 15.52 -9.62 7.11
CA HIS A 110 16.21 -8.71 8.04
C HIS A 110 15.82 -7.23 7.91
N LEU A 111 15.09 -6.87 6.85
CA LEU A 111 14.72 -5.50 6.51
C LEU A 111 13.28 -5.18 6.93
N LEU A 112 12.49 -6.19 7.26
CA LEU A 112 11.13 -6.02 7.76
C LEU A 112 11.12 -5.50 9.20
N GLU A 113 11.99 -5.99 10.08
CA GLU A 113 12.00 -5.56 11.50
C GLU A 113 12.10 -4.03 11.67
N PRO A 114 12.99 -3.31 10.98
CA PRO A 114 13.03 -1.85 11.04
C PRO A 114 11.75 -1.16 10.56
N LEU A 115 11.01 -1.74 9.61
CA LEU A 115 9.73 -1.19 9.15
C LEU A 115 8.58 -1.48 10.11
N LEU A 116 8.62 -2.64 10.75
CA LEU A 116 7.59 -3.16 11.65
C LEU A 116 7.75 -2.66 13.09
N CYS A 117 8.47 -1.55 13.28
CA CYS A 117 8.71 -0.97 14.59
C CYS A 117 7.41 -0.73 15.37
N THR A 118 7.40 -1.20 16.62
CA THR A 118 6.32 -1.00 17.58
C THR A 118 5.94 0.48 17.69
N GLY A 119 4.65 0.79 17.52
CA GLY A 119 4.14 2.17 17.59
C GLY A 119 4.15 2.93 16.26
N SER A 120 4.41 2.27 15.14
CA SER A 120 4.21 2.88 13.82
C SER A 120 2.71 3.17 13.56
N CYS A 121 2.45 4.18 12.74
CA CYS A 121 1.09 4.52 12.27
C CYS A 121 0.70 3.71 11.02
N LEU A 122 1.38 2.60 10.74
CA LEU A 122 1.25 1.88 9.48
C LEU A 122 -0.13 1.26 9.36
N ARG A 123 -0.79 1.52 8.23
CA ARG A 123 -2.14 1.05 7.88
C ARG A 123 -2.13 0.12 6.68
N VAL A 124 -1.22 0.37 5.74
CA VAL A 124 -1.08 -0.40 4.51
C VAL A 124 0.37 -0.83 4.40
N LEU A 125 0.59 -2.14 4.36
CA LEU A 125 1.87 -2.77 4.05
C LEU A 125 1.67 -3.66 2.82
N ALA A 126 2.23 -3.26 1.68
CA ALA A 126 2.20 -4.07 0.47
C ALA A 126 3.63 -4.43 0.05
N LEU A 127 3.91 -5.73 0.08
CA LEU A 127 5.18 -6.32 -0.31
C LEU A 127 4.88 -7.35 -1.40
N CYS A 128 5.08 -6.95 -2.65
CA CYS A 128 4.82 -7.83 -3.78
C CYS A 128 6.14 -8.28 -4.42
N ASP A 129 6.23 -9.57 -4.72
CA ASP A 129 7.34 -10.17 -5.49
C ASP A 129 8.69 -10.16 -4.74
N TYR A 130 8.67 -10.36 -3.42
CA TYR A 130 9.86 -10.45 -2.55
C TYR A 130 10.19 -11.87 -2.11
N THR A 131 11.48 -12.15 -1.91
CA THR A 131 11.91 -13.36 -1.19
C THR A 131 11.85 -13.09 0.31
N ILE A 132 10.73 -13.48 0.92
CA ILE A 132 10.52 -13.44 2.38
C ILE A 132 10.31 -14.87 2.84
N THR A 133 11.13 -15.35 3.77
CA THR A 133 10.99 -16.70 4.32
C THR A 133 10.11 -16.72 5.57
N GLU A 134 10.20 -15.65 6.38
CA GLU A 134 9.43 -15.45 7.60
C GLU A 134 9.07 -13.98 7.80
N LEU A 135 7.87 -13.72 8.31
CA LEU A 135 7.51 -12.40 8.79
C LEU A 135 7.90 -12.25 10.26
N PRO A 136 8.50 -11.11 10.64
CA PRO A 136 8.75 -10.79 12.04
C PRO A 136 7.49 -10.86 12.90
N LYS A 137 7.64 -11.34 14.15
CA LYS A 137 6.53 -11.36 15.11
C LYS A 137 6.00 -9.97 15.44
N SER A 138 6.82 -8.94 15.30
CA SER A 138 6.48 -7.51 15.47
C SER A 138 5.40 -7.02 14.50
N ILE A 139 5.07 -7.77 13.44
CA ILE A 139 3.88 -7.49 12.61
C ILE A 139 2.62 -7.38 13.46
N GLY A 140 2.49 -8.16 14.53
CA GLY A 140 1.34 -8.11 15.44
C GLY A 140 1.27 -6.87 16.33
N ASP A 141 2.34 -6.07 16.40
CA ASP A 141 2.35 -4.82 17.14
C ASP A 141 1.77 -3.65 16.33
N LEU A 142 1.48 -3.85 15.03
CA LEU A 142 0.97 -2.83 14.13
C LEU A 142 -0.54 -2.57 14.33
N LYS A 143 -0.92 -1.98 15.47
CA LYS A 143 -2.32 -1.72 15.88
C LYS A 143 -3.21 -0.98 14.86
N TYR A 144 -2.60 -0.31 13.87
CA TYR A 144 -3.31 0.45 12.84
C TYR A 144 -3.36 -0.26 11.49
N LEU A 145 -2.74 -1.44 11.35
CA LEU A 145 -2.70 -2.17 10.10
C LEU A 145 -4.14 -2.57 9.70
N ARG A 146 -4.49 -2.30 8.45
CA ARG A 146 -5.79 -2.61 7.85
C ARG A 146 -5.64 -3.36 6.54
N TYR A 147 -4.48 -3.28 5.91
CA TYR A 147 -4.18 -3.95 4.67
C TYR A 147 -2.76 -4.51 4.71
N LEU A 148 -2.65 -5.82 4.47
CA LEU A 148 -1.41 -6.55 4.35
C LEU A 148 -1.47 -7.33 3.03
N GLU A 149 -0.57 -7.01 2.11
CA GLU A 149 -0.42 -7.69 0.82
C GLU A 149 0.98 -8.31 0.75
N LEU A 150 1.01 -9.60 0.42
CA LEU A 150 2.21 -10.44 0.35
C LEU A 150 2.25 -11.23 -0.96
N ASP A 151 1.62 -10.69 -2.01
CA ASP A 151 1.47 -11.37 -3.28
C ASP A 151 2.83 -11.74 -3.88
N TYR A 152 2.91 -12.92 -4.48
CA TYR A 152 4.14 -13.47 -5.06
C TYR A 152 5.34 -13.61 -4.09
N CYS A 153 5.12 -13.63 -2.77
CA CYS A 153 6.13 -14.01 -1.78
C CYS A 153 6.25 -15.54 -1.66
N THR A 154 6.83 -16.21 -2.65
CA THR A 154 6.75 -17.67 -2.82
C THR A 154 7.49 -18.49 -1.76
N GLU A 155 8.51 -17.92 -1.11
CA GLU A 155 9.30 -18.59 -0.08
C GLU A 155 8.71 -18.47 1.33
N LEU A 156 7.61 -17.71 1.50
CA LEU A 156 7.00 -17.47 2.80
C LEU A 156 6.30 -18.73 3.28
N LYS A 157 6.84 -19.36 4.32
CA LYS A 157 6.32 -20.65 4.81
C LYS A 157 5.15 -20.51 5.77
N THR A 158 5.19 -19.49 6.61
CA THR A 158 4.22 -19.31 7.69
C THR A 158 3.98 -17.83 7.96
N ILE A 159 2.71 -17.48 8.19
CA ILE A 159 2.33 -16.19 8.78
C ILE A 159 2.35 -16.36 10.30
N PRO A 160 3.03 -15.49 11.06
CA PRO A 160 3.12 -15.62 12.51
C PRO A 160 1.75 -15.40 13.16
N GLU A 161 1.44 -16.18 14.21
CA GLU A 161 0.18 -16.08 14.95
C GLU A 161 -0.06 -14.68 15.54
N THR A 162 0.98 -13.87 15.71
CA THR A 162 0.86 -12.49 16.18
C THR A 162 0.06 -11.60 15.24
N VAL A 163 -0.09 -11.95 13.96
CA VAL A 163 -1.01 -11.27 13.03
C VAL A 163 -2.45 -11.31 13.53
N CYS A 164 -2.84 -12.32 14.31
CA CYS A 164 -4.18 -12.41 14.90
C CYS A 164 -4.46 -11.36 15.99
N ASN A 165 -3.45 -10.57 16.39
CA ASN A 165 -3.60 -9.50 17.39
C ASN A 165 -3.91 -8.11 16.76
N LEU A 166 -4.08 -8.03 15.43
CA LEU A 166 -4.27 -6.80 14.66
C LEU A 166 -5.72 -6.26 14.63
#